data_AF-A0A368FZM4-F1
#
_entry.id   AF-A0A368FZM4-F1
#
_cell.length_a   1.000
_cell.length_b   1.000
_cell.length_c   1.000
_cell.angle_alpha   90.00
_cell.angle_beta   90.00
_cell.angle_gamma   90.00
#
_symmetry.space_group_name_H-M   'P 1'
#
loop_
_entity.id
_entity.type
_entity.pdbx_description
1 polymer ?
#
loop_
_entity_poly.entity_id
_entity_poly.type
_entity_poly.pdbx_seq_one_letter_code
_entity_poly.pdbx_strand_id
1 'polypeptide(L)'
;MGKEAWTSFGYSEQSNPFLYVVVPKRLRNAEVFEQLRQNSKELITHHDLHATLKDILYHQSTSNFTEVDFKVFDKNLRGSSLLRRFQAGKRRNCKTLPIPFQFCICQYEKRDVTDRTLKNILGQFAVEQLAAFLEAQNVTSMCEKIKLQKVEAKQYQSTKINNLPNNTNFFEVTFEVAAPAKGKFKIPIRREQGQLDLGGALFTRMDKYGKNGDCMKNDLLRPYCTCKNESVLSRTSTSS
;
A
#
# COMPACT_ATOMS: atom_id res chain seq x y z
N MET A 1 -8.12 15.72 -4.95
CA MET A 1 -7.77 15.02 -6.20
C MET A 1 -8.67 15.49 -7.34
N GLY A 2 -8.06 15.76 -8.51
CA GLY A 2 -8.73 16.11 -9.78
C GLY A 2 -9.35 14.89 -10.47
N LYS A 3 -9.90 15.06 -11.67
CA LYS A 3 -10.57 13.98 -12.43
C LYS A 3 -9.57 12.93 -12.94
N GLU A 4 -8.36 13.39 -13.25
CA GLU A 4 -7.25 12.63 -13.84
C GLU A 4 -6.78 11.52 -12.91
N ALA A 5 -6.78 11.77 -11.59
CA ALA A 5 -6.39 10.81 -10.55
C ALA A 5 -7.27 9.54 -10.52
N TRP A 6 -8.48 9.60 -11.08
CA TRP A 6 -9.43 8.47 -11.09
C TRP A 6 -9.36 7.63 -12.37
N THR A 7 -8.56 8.05 -13.35
CA THR A 7 -8.33 7.27 -14.57
C THR A 7 -7.40 6.08 -14.28
N SER A 8 -7.40 5.09 -15.17
CA SER A 8 -6.44 3.97 -15.09
C SER A 8 -4.99 4.46 -15.08
N PHE A 9 -4.71 5.51 -15.87
CA PHE A 9 -3.40 6.15 -15.93
C PHE A 9 -3.05 6.84 -14.61
N GLY A 10 -3.93 7.70 -14.09
CA GLY A 10 -3.70 8.41 -12.83
C GLY A 10 -3.57 7.46 -11.62
N TYR A 11 -4.25 6.33 -11.62
CA TYR A 11 -4.06 5.28 -10.60
C TYR A 11 -2.67 4.63 -10.70
N SER A 12 -2.19 4.39 -11.93
CA SER A 12 -0.85 3.87 -12.18
C SER A 12 0.24 4.86 -11.75
N GLU A 13 0.07 6.15 -12.02
CA GLU A 13 1.01 7.20 -11.59
C GLU A 13 1.08 7.30 -10.06
N GLN A 14 -0.08 7.26 -9.38
CA GLN A 14 -0.12 7.27 -7.91
C GLN A 14 0.62 6.09 -7.27
N SER A 15 0.68 4.95 -7.97
CA SER A 15 1.36 3.73 -7.51
C SER A 15 2.81 3.63 -7.99
N ASN A 16 3.27 4.55 -8.84
CA ASN A 16 4.61 4.57 -9.42
C ASN A 16 5.28 5.95 -9.22
N PRO A 17 5.66 6.28 -7.97
CA PRO A 17 6.27 7.56 -7.67
C PRO A 17 7.60 7.73 -8.43
N PHE A 18 7.81 8.93 -8.97
CA PHE A 18 9.02 9.29 -9.70
C PHE A 18 10.13 9.74 -8.74
N LEU A 19 11.34 9.20 -8.93
CA LEU A 19 12.54 9.61 -8.21
C LEU A 19 13.53 10.24 -9.20
N TYR A 20 13.98 11.45 -8.88
CA TYR A 20 15.07 12.11 -9.60
C TYR A 20 16.21 12.43 -8.63
N VAL A 21 17.44 12.11 -9.03
CA VAL A 21 18.64 12.31 -8.21
C VAL A 21 19.64 13.18 -8.97
N VAL A 22 20.06 14.28 -8.36
CA VAL A 22 21.13 15.14 -8.89
C VAL A 22 22.41 14.85 -8.13
N VAL A 23 23.42 14.33 -8.83
CA VAL A 23 24.71 14.02 -8.24
C VAL A 23 25.65 15.24 -8.27
N PRO A 24 26.35 15.56 -7.15
CA PRO A 24 27.34 16.63 -7.10
C PRO A 24 28.39 16.52 -8.20
N LYS A 25 28.80 17.66 -8.80
CA LYS A 25 29.75 17.68 -9.93
C LYS A 25 31.00 16.84 -9.69
N ARG A 26 31.59 16.94 -8.49
CA ARG A 26 32.82 16.20 -8.10
C ARG A 26 32.68 14.67 -8.13
N LEU A 27 31.45 14.15 -8.05
CA LEU A 27 31.18 12.70 -8.02
C LEU A 27 30.70 12.16 -9.37
N ARG A 28 30.46 13.00 -10.39
CA ARG A 28 29.90 12.54 -11.68
C ARG A 28 30.83 11.66 -12.52
N ASN A 29 32.12 11.64 -12.18
CA ASN A 29 33.11 10.77 -12.81
C ASN A 29 33.57 9.64 -11.87
N ALA A 30 32.97 9.52 -10.68
CA ALA A 30 33.33 8.49 -9.71
C ALA A 30 32.55 7.20 -9.96
N GLU A 31 33.09 6.06 -9.52
CA GLU A 31 32.48 4.73 -9.69
C GLU A 31 31.06 4.68 -9.11
N VAL A 32 30.82 5.37 -7.99
CA VAL A 32 29.51 5.47 -7.36
C VAL A 32 28.43 6.06 -8.27
N PHE A 33 28.80 6.94 -9.20
CA PHE A 33 27.86 7.54 -10.15
C PHE A 33 27.40 6.53 -11.19
N GLU A 34 28.33 5.74 -11.72
CA GLU A 34 28.00 4.66 -12.64
C GLU A 34 27.18 3.57 -11.93
N GLN A 35 27.51 3.24 -10.68
CA GLN A 35 26.71 2.32 -9.88
C GLN A 35 25.27 2.83 -9.67
N LEU A 36 25.10 4.11 -9.36
CA LEU A 36 23.78 4.73 -9.22
C LEU A 36 22.98 4.66 -10.54
N ARG A 37 23.63 4.90 -11.70
CA ARG A 37 22.99 4.81 -13.02
C ARG A 37 22.60 3.38 -13.40
N GLN A 38 23.34 2.37 -12.95
CA GLN A 38 22.91 0.98 -13.15
C GLN A 38 21.69 0.66 -12.27
N ASN A 39 21.74 1.06 -10.99
CA ASN A 39 20.64 0.83 -10.06
C ASN A 39 19.37 1.60 -10.43
N SER A 40 19.47 2.72 -11.17
CA SER A 40 18.29 3.47 -11.63
C SER A 40 17.43 2.72 -12.65
N LYS A 41 17.92 1.60 -13.20
CA LYS A 41 17.17 0.74 -14.14
C LYS A 41 16.42 -0.40 -13.44
N GLU A 42 16.58 -0.51 -12.12
CA GLU A 42 15.98 -1.55 -11.31
C GLU A 42 14.75 -1.02 -10.54
N LEU A 43 13.94 -1.94 -10.01
CA LEU A 43 12.82 -1.58 -9.14
C LEU A 43 13.33 -1.04 -7.79
N ILE A 44 13.00 0.21 -7.45
CA ILE A 44 13.42 0.93 -6.25
C ILE A 44 12.23 1.15 -5.31
N THR A 45 12.49 1.19 -4.00
CA THR A 45 11.52 1.50 -2.96
C THR A 45 11.99 2.65 -2.08
N HIS A 46 11.08 3.23 -1.30
CA HIS A 46 11.43 4.22 -0.27
C HIS A 46 12.43 3.68 0.78
N HIS A 47 12.47 2.35 0.99
CA HIS A 47 13.45 1.74 1.88
C HIS A 47 14.87 1.80 1.31
N ASP A 48 15.03 1.71 -0.01
CA ASP A 48 16.33 1.87 -0.66
C ASP A 48 16.82 3.32 -0.54
N LEU A 49 15.91 4.30 -0.65
CA LEU A 49 16.26 5.70 -0.43
C LEU A 49 16.72 5.94 1.01
N HIS A 50 15.98 5.42 1.99
CA HIS A 50 16.39 5.46 3.40
C HIS A 50 17.77 4.80 3.62
N ALA A 51 18.00 3.61 3.06
CA ALA A 51 19.28 2.93 3.14
C ALA A 51 20.41 3.73 2.46
N THR A 52 20.11 4.39 1.34
CA THR A 52 21.06 5.26 0.62
C THR A 52 21.46 6.46 1.48
N LEU A 53 20.51 7.13 2.12
CA LEU A 53 20.79 8.26 3.01
C LEU A 53 21.62 7.84 4.23
N LYS A 54 21.33 6.67 4.82
CA LYS A 54 22.17 6.09 5.89
C LYS A 54 23.57 5.76 5.40
N ASP A 55 23.71 5.18 4.21
CA ASP A 55 25.01 4.87 3.61
C ASP A 55 25.84 6.15 3.39
N ILE A 56 25.22 7.22 2.88
CA ILE A 56 25.85 8.53 2.73
C ILE A 56 26.37 9.06 4.08
N LEU A 57 25.50 9.04 5.09
CA LEU A 57 25.78 9.61 6.40
C LEU A 57 26.89 8.85 7.15
N TYR A 58 26.86 7.52 7.13
CA TYR A 58 27.69 6.70 8.02
C TYR A 58 28.87 6.00 7.35
N HIS A 59 28.91 5.90 6.01
CA HIS A 59 29.92 5.06 5.33
C HIS A 59 30.54 5.74 4.10
N GLN A 60 29.75 6.24 3.15
CA GLN A 60 30.29 6.80 1.90
C GLN A 60 31.10 8.08 2.14
N SER A 61 30.69 8.89 3.12
CA SER A 61 31.43 10.11 3.46
C SER A 61 32.85 9.80 3.96
N THR A 62 33.03 8.71 4.71
CA THR A 62 34.35 8.27 5.22
C THR A 62 35.20 7.58 4.16
N SER A 63 34.59 6.91 3.18
CA SER A 63 35.30 6.24 2.08
C SER A 63 35.50 7.12 0.85
N ASN A 64 35.22 8.42 0.95
CA ASN A 64 35.23 9.35 -0.19
C ASN A 64 34.39 8.87 -1.38
N PHE A 65 33.28 8.17 -1.12
CA PHE A 65 32.34 7.67 -2.13
C PHE A 65 32.96 6.70 -3.14
N THR A 66 33.94 5.90 -2.68
CA THR A 66 34.62 4.89 -3.52
C THR A 66 34.05 3.49 -3.34
N GLU A 67 33.33 3.23 -2.25
CA GLU A 67 32.81 1.90 -1.95
C GLU A 67 31.48 1.61 -2.67
N VAL A 68 31.52 0.73 -3.65
CA VAL A 68 30.32 0.29 -4.39
C VAL A 68 29.91 -1.15 -4.09
N ASP A 69 30.64 -1.90 -3.28
CA ASP A 69 30.29 -3.29 -2.97
C ASP A 69 29.00 -3.42 -2.17
N PHE A 70 28.30 -4.55 -2.38
CA PHE A 70 27.08 -4.87 -1.64
C PHE A 70 27.33 -4.80 -0.14
N LYS A 71 26.46 -4.07 0.56
CA LYS A 71 26.53 -3.89 2.01
C LYS A 71 25.14 -3.94 2.62
N VAL A 72 25.07 -4.59 3.78
CA VAL A 72 23.88 -4.66 4.62
C VAL A 72 23.95 -3.54 5.67
N PHE A 73 22.91 -2.70 5.74
CA PHE A 73 22.82 -1.59 6.70
C PHE A 73 21.88 -1.87 7.88
N ASP A 74 20.87 -2.71 7.66
CA ASP A 74 19.84 -3.01 8.65
C ASP A 74 19.63 -4.53 8.73
N LYS A 75 19.45 -5.05 9.95
CA LYS A 75 19.19 -6.48 10.20
C LYS A 75 17.99 -7.03 9.41
N ASN A 76 16.99 -6.18 9.17
CA ASN A 76 15.75 -6.55 8.50
C ASN A 76 15.83 -6.44 6.97
N LEU A 77 16.97 -6.02 6.39
CA LEU A 77 17.23 -5.97 4.94
C LEU A 77 16.11 -5.33 4.11
N ARG A 78 15.44 -4.30 4.64
CA ARG A 78 14.26 -3.70 4.00
C ARG A 78 14.60 -2.93 2.72
N GLY A 79 15.84 -2.46 2.59
CA GLY A 79 16.30 -1.74 1.41
C GLY A 79 17.82 -1.82 1.26
N SER A 80 18.29 -1.47 0.06
CA SER A 80 19.70 -1.44 -0.31
C SER A 80 20.08 -0.03 -0.78
N SER A 81 21.28 0.43 -0.43
CA SER A 81 21.79 1.71 -0.93
C SER A 81 21.87 1.71 -2.45
N LEU A 82 21.37 2.76 -3.08
CA LEU A 82 21.44 2.98 -4.53
C LEU A 82 22.88 3.29 -4.99
N LEU A 83 23.79 3.58 -4.06
CA LEU A 83 25.20 3.83 -4.34
C LEU A 83 26.05 2.55 -4.38
N ARG A 84 25.47 1.39 -4.05
CA ARG A 84 26.15 0.11 -3.97
C ARG A 84 25.51 -0.93 -4.88
N ARG A 85 26.27 -1.96 -5.27
CA ARG A 85 25.77 -3.14 -5.97
C ARG A 85 24.66 -3.79 -5.15
N PHE A 86 23.56 -4.13 -5.82
CA PHE A 86 22.53 -4.95 -5.20
C PHE A 86 23.01 -6.40 -5.03
N GLN A 87 22.34 -7.13 -4.15
CA GLN A 87 22.72 -8.51 -3.80
C GLN A 87 22.70 -9.40 -5.05
N ALA A 88 23.84 -10.04 -5.35
CA ALA A 88 23.97 -10.96 -6.46
C ALA A 88 22.97 -12.12 -6.35
N GLY A 89 22.40 -12.54 -7.48
CA GLY A 89 21.44 -13.65 -7.55
C GLY A 89 20.02 -13.31 -7.03
N LYS A 90 19.80 -12.13 -6.43
CA LYS A 90 18.49 -11.73 -5.90
C LYS A 90 17.81 -10.71 -6.82
N ARG A 91 16.97 -11.20 -7.74
CA ARG A 91 16.19 -10.33 -8.63
C ARG A 91 15.22 -9.45 -7.82
N ARG A 92 15.15 -8.17 -8.17
CA ARG A 92 14.26 -7.18 -7.55
C ARG A 92 12.88 -7.21 -8.23
N ASN A 93 11.84 -7.46 -7.45
CA ASN A 93 10.43 -7.47 -7.87
C ASN A 93 9.51 -7.35 -6.64
N CYS A 94 8.19 -7.25 -6.85
CA CYS A 94 7.22 -7.10 -5.75
C CYS A 94 7.21 -8.25 -4.74
N LYS A 95 7.79 -9.42 -5.07
CA LYS A 95 7.91 -10.56 -4.13
C LYS A 95 9.18 -10.47 -3.29
N THR A 96 10.27 -9.91 -3.83
CA THR A 96 11.57 -9.86 -3.14
C THR A 96 11.82 -8.55 -2.41
N LEU A 97 11.05 -7.51 -2.73
CA LEU A 97 11.07 -6.22 -2.07
C LEU A 97 9.85 -6.06 -1.15
N PRO A 98 9.93 -5.26 -0.09
CA PRO A 98 8.81 -5.01 0.83
C PRO A 98 7.78 -4.06 0.21
N ILE A 99 7.23 -4.42 -0.93
CA ILE A 99 6.17 -3.69 -1.63
C ILE A 99 4.86 -4.42 -1.36
N PRO A 100 3.90 -3.82 -0.64
CA PRO A 100 2.58 -4.41 -0.47
C PRO A 100 1.95 -4.70 -1.83
N PHE A 101 1.28 -5.84 -1.96
CA PHE A 101 0.74 -6.31 -3.25
C PHE A 101 -0.18 -5.28 -3.91
N GLN A 102 -0.94 -4.49 -3.14
CA GLN A 102 -1.82 -3.45 -3.70
C GLN A 102 -1.07 -2.31 -4.41
N PHE A 103 0.23 -2.12 -4.13
CA PHE A 103 1.10 -1.12 -4.76
C PHE A 103 2.04 -1.72 -5.79
N CYS A 104 1.92 -3.02 -6.07
CA CYS A 104 2.70 -3.62 -7.13
C CYS A 104 2.22 -3.11 -8.49
N ILE A 105 3.12 -2.49 -9.25
CA ILE A 105 2.84 -1.93 -10.58
C ILE A 105 2.63 -3.00 -11.68
N CYS A 106 2.79 -4.28 -11.36
CA CYS A 106 2.58 -5.36 -12.32
C CYS A 106 1.13 -5.38 -12.79
N GLN A 107 0.94 -5.27 -14.11
CA GLN A 107 -0.38 -5.32 -14.73
C GLN A 107 -0.82 -6.77 -14.89
N TYR A 108 -1.55 -7.28 -13.90
CA TYR A 108 -2.20 -8.58 -13.99
C TYR A 108 -3.54 -8.46 -14.70
N GLU A 109 -3.83 -9.44 -15.55
CA GLU A 109 -5.16 -9.58 -16.15
C GLU A 109 -6.19 -9.92 -15.06
N LYS A 110 -7.35 -9.29 -15.13
CA LYS A 110 -8.43 -9.43 -14.15
C LYS A 110 -9.73 -9.74 -14.88
N ARG A 111 -10.57 -10.61 -14.30
CA ARG A 111 -11.93 -10.88 -14.77
C ARG A 111 -12.94 -10.48 -13.71
N ASP A 112 -14.08 -9.96 -14.13
CA ASP A 112 -15.15 -9.60 -13.21
C ASP A 112 -15.72 -10.86 -12.54
N VAL A 113 -15.94 -10.78 -11.23
CA VAL A 113 -16.61 -11.86 -10.49
C VAL A 113 -18.11 -11.74 -10.74
N THR A 114 -18.68 -12.72 -11.43
CA THR A 114 -20.12 -12.74 -11.77
C THR A 114 -20.97 -13.32 -10.63
N ASP A 115 -20.45 -14.33 -9.92
CA ASP A 115 -21.09 -14.96 -8.76
C ASP A 115 -21.45 -13.94 -7.67
N ARG A 116 -22.75 -13.81 -7.39
CA ARG A 116 -23.30 -12.88 -6.41
C ARG A 116 -22.98 -13.30 -4.97
N THR A 117 -23.01 -14.60 -4.69
CA THR A 117 -22.71 -15.14 -3.35
C THR A 117 -21.26 -14.88 -3.01
N LEU A 118 -20.33 -15.16 -3.94
CA LEU A 118 -18.91 -14.87 -3.75
C LEU A 118 -18.65 -13.37 -3.57
N LYS A 119 -19.28 -12.51 -4.37
CA LYS A 119 -19.18 -11.04 -4.21
C LYS A 119 -19.62 -10.59 -2.82
N ASN A 120 -20.75 -11.08 -2.33
CA ASN A 120 -21.26 -10.72 -1.00
C ASN A 120 -20.31 -11.20 0.11
N ILE A 121 -19.79 -12.43 0.01
CA ILE A 121 -18.80 -12.97 0.96
C ILE A 121 -17.54 -12.08 1.01
N LEU A 122 -17.00 -11.71 -0.16
CA LEU A 122 -15.83 -10.84 -0.26
C LEU A 122 -16.10 -9.44 0.30
N GLY A 123 -17.26 -8.86 0.00
CA GLY A 123 -17.65 -7.55 0.49
C GLY A 123 -17.85 -7.52 2.01
N GLN A 124 -18.49 -8.56 2.55
CA GLN A 124 -18.74 -8.69 3.98
C GLN A 124 -17.42 -8.84 4.75
N PHE A 125 -16.53 -9.70 4.27
CA PHE A 125 -15.18 -9.82 4.81
C PHE A 125 -14.44 -8.47 4.78
N ALA A 126 -14.51 -7.73 3.67
CA ALA A 126 -13.82 -6.44 3.54
C ALA A 126 -14.29 -5.39 4.56
N VAL A 127 -15.61 -5.28 4.80
CA VAL A 127 -16.15 -4.33 5.81
C VAL A 127 -15.83 -4.76 7.24
N GLU A 128 -15.84 -6.06 7.53
CA GLU A 128 -15.45 -6.60 8.83
C GLU A 128 -13.98 -6.29 9.13
N GLN A 129 -13.09 -6.49 8.15
CA GLN A 129 -11.67 -6.16 8.29
C GLN A 129 -11.43 -4.64 8.44
N LEU A 130 -12.23 -3.80 7.77
CA LEU A 130 -12.15 -2.34 7.97
C LEU A 130 -12.62 -1.93 9.36
N ALA A 131 -13.70 -2.53 9.86
CA ALA A 131 -14.17 -2.30 11.23
C ALA A 131 -13.14 -2.76 12.26
N ALA A 132 -12.58 -3.97 12.12
CA ALA A 132 -11.53 -4.50 12.98
C ALA A 132 -10.27 -3.62 12.97
N PHE A 133 -9.90 -3.04 11.82
CA PHE A 133 -8.83 -2.06 11.74
C PHE A 133 -9.10 -0.84 12.63
N LEU A 134 -10.30 -0.26 12.57
CA LEU A 134 -10.68 0.88 13.43
C LEU A 134 -10.74 0.50 14.92
N GLU A 135 -11.16 -0.73 15.24
CA GLU A 135 -11.15 -1.28 16.61
C GLU A 135 -9.74 -1.41 17.15
N ALA A 136 -8.82 -1.97 16.37
CA ALA A 136 -7.40 -2.09 16.75
C ALA A 136 -6.72 -0.74 16.97
N GLN A 137 -7.24 0.34 16.36
CA GLN A 137 -6.77 1.71 16.56
C GLN A 137 -7.48 2.41 17.74
N ASN A 138 -8.43 1.76 18.41
CA ASN A 138 -9.23 2.31 19.52
C ASN A 138 -10.00 3.60 19.17
N VAL A 139 -10.52 3.70 17.94
CA VAL A 139 -11.24 4.91 17.46
C VAL A 139 -12.72 4.69 17.15
N THR A 140 -13.25 3.48 17.31
CA THR A 140 -14.65 3.14 17.01
C THR A 140 -15.69 3.93 17.80
N SER A 141 -15.33 4.44 18.97
CA SER A 141 -16.21 5.33 19.75
C SER A 141 -16.49 6.64 19.02
N MET A 142 -15.52 7.15 18.25
CA MET A 142 -15.63 8.39 17.48
C MET A 142 -16.16 8.18 16.05
N CYS A 143 -16.02 6.98 15.50
CA CYS A 143 -16.36 6.68 14.11
C CYS A 143 -17.73 6.02 13.95
N GLU A 144 -18.50 6.45 12.96
CA GLU A 144 -19.73 5.80 12.52
C GLU A 144 -19.53 4.32 12.17
N LYS A 145 -20.57 3.51 12.40
CA LYS A 145 -20.49 2.05 12.17
C LYS A 145 -20.33 1.72 10.70
N ILE A 146 -19.38 0.83 10.39
CA ILE A 146 -19.14 0.34 9.03
C ILE A 146 -20.17 -0.75 8.69
N LYS A 147 -20.89 -0.56 7.59
CA LYS A 147 -21.85 -1.54 7.04
C LYS A 147 -21.71 -1.60 5.53
N LEU A 148 -21.76 -2.80 4.94
CA LEU A 148 -21.69 -2.96 3.49
C LEU A 148 -22.95 -2.38 2.82
N GLN A 149 -22.75 -1.56 1.78
CA GLN A 149 -23.82 -1.08 0.90
C GLN A 149 -23.74 -1.72 -0.48
N LYS A 150 -22.56 -1.72 -1.09
CA LYS A 150 -22.33 -2.24 -2.44
C LYS A 150 -20.95 -2.87 -2.53
N VAL A 151 -20.81 -3.90 -3.35
CA VAL A 151 -19.53 -4.56 -3.62
C VAL A 151 -19.38 -4.88 -5.11
N GLU A 152 -18.18 -4.65 -5.61
CA GLU A 152 -17.67 -5.07 -6.91
C GLU A 152 -16.36 -5.82 -6.68
N ALA A 153 -16.15 -6.92 -7.40
CA ALA A 153 -14.93 -7.71 -7.25
C ALA A 153 -14.43 -8.17 -8.61
N LYS A 154 -13.09 -8.16 -8.77
CA LYS A 154 -12.39 -8.71 -9.93
C LYS A 154 -11.38 -9.75 -9.48
N GLN A 155 -11.35 -10.90 -10.13
CA GLN A 155 -10.40 -11.97 -9.84
C GLN A 155 -9.16 -11.83 -10.72
N TYR A 156 -7.98 -11.87 -10.10
CA TYR A 156 -6.70 -11.91 -10.79
C TYR A 156 -6.54 -13.27 -11.50
N GLN A 157 -6.13 -13.27 -12.78
CA GLN A 157 -5.90 -14.50 -13.53
C GLN A 157 -4.55 -15.12 -13.13
N SER A 158 -4.61 -16.30 -12.49
CA SER A 158 -3.48 -16.98 -11.85
C SER A 158 -2.38 -17.43 -12.85
N THR A 159 -2.70 -17.63 -14.13
CA THR A 159 -1.77 -18.14 -15.16
C THR A 159 -0.53 -17.27 -15.40
N LYS A 160 -0.50 -16.03 -14.90
CA LYS A 160 0.66 -15.12 -14.95
C LYS A 160 1.25 -14.80 -13.57
N ILE A 161 0.65 -15.30 -12.48
CA ILE A 161 1.20 -15.19 -11.13
C ILE A 161 1.97 -16.48 -10.86
N ASN A 162 3.18 -16.58 -11.41
CA ASN A 162 4.03 -17.76 -11.27
C ASN A 162 4.16 -18.17 -9.78
N ASN A 163 3.90 -19.44 -9.49
CA ASN A 163 4.04 -20.10 -8.18
C ASN A 163 2.94 -19.83 -7.14
N LEU A 164 1.68 -19.67 -7.55
CA LEU A 164 0.59 -19.85 -6.60
C LEU A 164 0.27 -21.35 -6.44
N PRO A 165 0.07 -21.85 -5.21
CA PRO A 165 -0.59 -23.14 -5.01
C PRO A 165 -1.89 -23.14 -5.81
N ASN A 166 -2.21 -24.24 -6.50
CA ASN A 166 -3.38 -24.38 -7.38
C ASN A 166 -4.73 -23.98 -6.75
N ASN A 167 -4.79 -23.80 -5.42
CA ASN A 167 -5.98 -23.43 -4.68
C ASN A 167 -5.93 -22.01 -4.06
N THR A 168 -5.10 -21.12 -4.59
CA THR A 168 -5.02 -19.72 -4.14
C THR A 168 -5.60 -18.78 -5.20
N ASN A 169 -6.59 -17.99 -4.81
CA ASN A 169 -7.20 -16.96 -5.65
C ASN A 169 -6.96 -15.59 -5.05
N PHE A 170 -6.72 -14.59 -5.90
CA PHE A 170 -6.69 -13.20 -5.48
C PHE A 170 -7.84 -12.44 -6.11
N PHE A 171 -8.39 -11.52 -5.33
CA PHE A 171 -9.48 -10.65 -5.72
C PHE A 171 -9.09 -9.20 -5.45
N GLU A 172 -9.42 -8.29 -6.36
CA GLU A 172 -9.48 -6.86 -6.10
C GLU A 172 -10.93 -6.53 -5.76
N VAL A 173 -11.18 -6.14 -4.52
CA VAL A 173 -12.52 -5.87 -4.01
C VAL A 173 -12.67 -4.37 -3.82
N THR A 174 -13.68 -3.81 -4.46
CA THR A 174 -14.11 -2.42 -4.27
C THR A 174 -15.47 -2.43 -3.62
N PHE A 175 -15.62 -1.77 -2.47
CA PHE A 175 -16.87 -1.76 -1.72
C PHE A 175 -17.24 -0.35 -1.27
N GLU A 176 -18.54 -0.13 -1.10
CA GLU A 176 -19.11 1.11 -0.58
C GLU A 176 -19.74 0.83 0.78
N VAL A 177 -19.48 1.73 1.72
CA VAL A 177 -20.01 1.68 3.09
C VAL A 177 -21.30 2.49 3.16
N ALA A 178 -22.33 1.92 3.79
CA ALA A 178 -23.64 2.55 3.93
C ALA A 178 -23.58 3.83 4.78
N ALA A 179 -24.59 4.68 4.63
CA ALA A 179 -24.81 5.79 5.55
C ALA A 179 -25.05 5.30 6.99
N PRO A 180 -24.62 6.05 8.02
CA PRO A 180 -24.00 7.38 7.95
C PRO A 180 -22.50 7.39 7.64
N ALA A 181 -21.80 6.27 7.82
CA ALA A 181 -20.35 6.22 7.68
C ALA A 181 -19.88 6.64 6.28
N LYS A 182 -20.50 6.11 5.21
CA LYS A 182 -20.16 6.44 3.82
C LYS A 182 -18.69 6.20 3.43
N GLY A 183 -18.50 5.76 2.20
CA GLY A 183 -17.18 5.78 1.58
C GLY A 183 -16.92 4.60 0.70
N LYS A 184 -16.05 4.82 -0.28
CA LYS A 184 -15.66 3.82 -1.25
C LYS A 184 -14.23 3.39 -0.98
N PHE A 185 -14.03 2.10 -0.81
CA PHE A 185 -12.73 1.54 -0.47
C PHE A 185 -12.36 0.45 -1.46
N LYS A 186 -11.05 0.25 -1.64
CA LYS A 186 -10.48 -0.84 -2.41
C LYS A 186 -9.47 -1.59 -1.56
N ILE A 187 -9.50 -2.92 -1.62
CA ILE A 187 -8.56 -3.80 -0.95
C ILE A 187 -8.38 -5.11 -1.73
N PRO A 188 -7.15 -5.63 -1.88
CA PRO A 188 -6.97 -6.98 -2.37
C PRO A 188 -7.30 -8.01 -1.28
N ILE A 189 -7.98 -9.09 -1.65
CA ILE A 189 -8.30 -10.22 -0.76
C ILE A 189 -7.74 -11.49 -1.38
N ARG A 190 -7.04 -12.28 -0.57
CA ARG A 190 -6.55 -13.61 -0.93
C ARG A 190 -7.51 -14.66 -0.39
N ARG A 191 -7.83 -15.65 -1.20
CA ARG A 191 -8.54 -16.86 -0.78
C ARG A 191 -7.63 -18.06 -0.93
N GLU A 192 -7.29 -18.71 0.17
CA GLU A 192 -6.40 -19.87 0.19
C GLU A 192 -7.10 -20.99 0.97
N GLN A 193 -7.25 -22.16 0.34
CA GLN A 193 -7.95 -23.32 0.94
C GLN A 193 -9.35 -23.00 1.50
N GLY A 194 -10.04 -22.04 0.89
CA GLY A 194 -11.36 -21.59 1.31
C GLY A 194 -11.37 -20.46 2.34
N GLN A 195 -10.27 -20.20 3.03
CA GLN A 195 -10.13 -19.09 3.98
C GLN A 195 -9.81 -17.77 3.27
N LEU A 196 -10.29 -16.66 3.82
CA LEU A 196 -10.05 -15.31 3.29
C LEU A 196 -9.04 -14.58 4.18
N ASP A 197 -8.07 -13.95 3.53
CA ASP A 197 -7.10 -13.05 4.15
C ASP A 197 -7.05 -11.73 3.39
N LEU A 198 -6.61 -10.68 4.07
CA LEU A 198 -6.18 -9.45 3.39
C LEU A 198 -4.95 -9.75 2.54
N GLY A 199 -5.04 -9.48 1.24
CA GLY A 199 -3.92 -9.56 0.31
C GLY A 199 -3.06 -8.29 0.29
N GLY A 200 -3.33 -7.32 1.17
CA GLY A 200 -2.71 -6.00 1.14
C GLY A 200 -2.56 -5.40 2.54
N ALA A 201 -1.72 -4.37 2.65
CA ALA A 201 -1.36 -3.78 3.94
C ALA A 201 -2.43 -2.82 4.51
N LEU A 202 -3.14 -2.08 3.65
CA LEU A 202 -4.07 -1.02 4.04
C LEU A 202 -5.19 -0.91 3.00
N PHE A 203 -6.36 -0.47 3.45
CA PHE A 203 -7.47 -0.09 2.58
C PHE A 203 -7.14 1.19 1.81
N THR A 204 -7.46 1.24 0.52
CA THR A 204 -7.33 2.45 -0.30
C THR A 204 -8.67 3.16 -0.37
N ARG A 205 -8.76 4.40 0.14
CA ARG A 205 -9.95 5.26 -0.01
C ARG A 205 -10.04 5.76 -1.46
N MET A 206 -11.18 5.48 -2.11
CA MET A 206 -11.43 5.69 -3.54
C MET A 206 -12.36 6.89 -3.84
N ASP A 207 -12.71 7.68 -2.84
CA ASP A 207 -13.53 8.88 -2.95
C ASP A 207 -13.04 9.95 -1.97
N LYS A 208 -13.46 11.20 -2.17
CA LYS A 208 -13.11 12.29 -1.25
C LYS A 208 -13.82 12.09 0.09
N TYR A 209 -13.08 12.13 1.19
CA TYR A 209 -13.63 12.06 2.55
C TYR A 209 -13.88 13.44 3.18
N GLY A 210 -13.26 14.51 2.67
CA GLY A 210 -13.50 15.88 3.12
C GLY A 210 -13.25 16.06 4.62
N LYS A 211 -14.24 16.61 5.32
CA LYS A 211 -14.22 16.84 6.77
C LYS A 211 -14.71 15.67 7.61
N ASN A 212 -15.07 14.55 6.98
CA ASN A 212 -15.70 13.42 7.67
C ASN A 212 -14.80 12.85 8.78
N GLY A 213 -13.48 12.89 8.62
CA GLY A 213 -12.54 12.33 9.60
C GLY A 213 -11.96 13.34 10.60
N ASP A 214 -12.47 14.57 10.69
CA ASP A 214 -11.79 15.68 11.42
C ASP A 214 -11.66 15.46 12.94
N CYS A 215 -12.42 14.55 13.53
CA CYS A 215 -12.26 14.11 14.92
C CYS A 215 -11.02 13.23 15.15
N MET A 216 -10.36 12.73 14.10
CA MET A 216 -9.16 11.92 14.23
C MET A 216 -7.92 12.80 14.46
N LYS A 217 -7.28 12.63 15.62
CA LYS A 217 -5.98 13.26 15.92
C LYS A 217 -4.86 12.73 15.01
N ASN A 218 -4.94 11.47 14.61
CA ASN A 218 -3.99 10.87 13.68
C ASN A 218 -4.50 11.06 12.24
N ASP A 219 -3.80 11.88 11.46
CA ASP A 219 -4.16 12.16 10.06
C ASP A 219 -4.23 10.89 9.19
N LEU A 220 -3.48 9.84 9.54
CA LEU A 220 -3.52 8.55 8.84
C LEU A 220 -4.88 7.84 8.98
N LEU A 221 -5.69 8.18 9.99
CA LEU A 221 -7.00 7.56 10.23
C LEU A 221 -8.17 8.33 9.61
N ARG A 222 -7.95 9.60 9.22
CA ARG A 222 -8.99 10.46 8.63
C ARG A 222 -9.69 9.87 7.41
N PRO A 223 -9.02 9.14 6.49
CA PRO A 223 -9.70 8.55 5.34
C PRO A 223 -10.66 7.40 5.69
N TYR A 224 -10.46 6.75 6.83
CA TYR A 224 -11.18 5.54 7.24
C TYR A 224 -12.36 5.82 8.17
N CYS A 225 -12.29 6.92 8.92
CA CYS A 225 -13.30 7.29 9.90
C CYS A 225 -14.22 8.38 9.35
N THR A 226 -15.54 8.18 9.54
CA THR A 226 -16.50 9.28 9.52
C THR A 226 -16.96 9.53 10.94
N CYS A 227 -16.76 10.75 11.41
CA CYS A 227 -17.02 11.15 12.79
C CYS A 227 -18.51 11.11 13.10
N LYS A 228 -18.83 10.56 14.26
CA LYS A 228 -20.16 10.72 14.85
C LYS A 228 -20.38 12.20 15.18
N ASN A 229 -21.59 12.69 14.97
CA ASN A 229 -21.96 14.02 15.44
C ASN A 229 -21.92 14.06 16.98
N GLU A 230 -21.31 15.10 17.56
CA GLU A 230 -21.26 15.32 19.01
C GLU A 230 -22.65 15.35 19.68
N SER A 231 -23.71 15.60 18.91
CA SER A 231 -25.10 15.57 19.39
C SER A 231 -25.63 14.18 19.78
N VAL A 232 -24.91 13.09 19.46
CA VAL A 232 -25.26 11.72 19.86
C VAL A 232 -24.59 11.33 21.18
N LEU A 233 -23.43 11.91 21.51
CA LEU A 233 -22.70 11.63 22.76
C LEU A 233 -23.37 12.25 23.99
N SER A 234 -24.14 13.32 23.82
CA SER A 234 -24.86 14.00 24.91
C SER A 234 -26.21 13.37 25.27
N ARG A 235 -26.73 12.41 24.49
CA ARG A 235 -28.03 11.76 24.77
C ARG A 235 -27.91 10.50 25.63
N THR A 236 -26.70 9.96 25.77
CA THR A 236 -26.42 8.76 26.57
C THR A 236 -25.97 9.05 28.00
N SER A 237 -25.76 10.32 28.36
CA SER A 237 -25.30 10.73 29.71
C SER A 237 -26.41 11.31 30.61
N THR A 238 -27.67 11.36 30.14
CA THR A 238 -28.80 11.93 30.92
C THR A 238 -29.95 10.95 31.14
N SER A 239 -29.69 9.64 31.13
CA SER A 239 -30.65 8.64 31.61
C SER A 239 -29.99 7.76 32.67
N SER A 240 -29.83 8.32 33.86
CA SER A 240 -29.58 7.61 35.11
C SER A 240 -30.16 8.44 36.25
#